data_AF-B9SFQ9-F1
#
_entry.id   AF-B9SFQ9-F1
#
_cell.length_a   1.000
_cell.length_b   1.000
_cell.length_c   1.000
_cell.angle_alpha   90.00
_cell.angle_beta   90.00
_cell.angle_gamma   90.00
#
_symmetry.space_group_name_H-M   'P 1'
#
loop_
_entity.id
_entity.type
_entity.pdbx_description
1 polymer ?
#
loop_
_entity_poly.entity_id
_entity_poly.type
_entity_poly.pdbx_seq_one_letter_code
_entity_poly.pdbx_strand_id
1 'polypeptide(L)'
;MGLIMTLLFKTPLRKLVIMSLDRVKRGRGPVMVKTVGGTVFVVLLSSVYSMVKIQNRTIEGGAVNPTDQVLMSKHMLEASLMGFVLFLSLMIDRLHHYIRELRILRKTMEAAKKQSRGFEDGKNGSADEAKALGEEVKTLQNKIKYLESKFEEKAKEAKAAEAEVEALRKQSEVFLIEYGRLLEDNQNLRNQLESMDQSLSQSDGKKNM
;
A
#
# COMPACT_ATOMS: atom_id res chain seq x y z
N MET A 1 -45.18 21.57 -5.61
CA MET A 1 -44.03 22.19 -6.33
C MET A 1 -42.84 22.54 -5.43
N GLY A 2 -43.01 23.21 -4.27
CA GLY A 2 -41.90 23.56 -3.38
C GLY A 2 -41.09 22.38 -2.80
N LEU A 3 -41.76 21.29 -2.41
CA LEU A 3 -41.12 20.07 -1.88
C LEU A 3 -40.11 19.42 -2.85
N ILE A 4 -40.39 19.47 -4.16
CA ILE A 4 -39.55 18.89 -5.21
C ILE A 4 -38.27 19.73 -5.39
N MET A 5 -38.40 21.07 -5.35
CA MET A 5 -37.26 21.99 -5.43
C MET A 5 -36.33 21.89 -4.21
N THR A 6 -36.88 21.66 -3.01
CA THR A 6 -36.07 21.48 -1.80
C THR A 6 -35.27 20.17 -1.75
N LEU A 7 -35.69 19.14 -2.49
CA LEU A 7 -35.00 17.85 -2.55
C LEU A 7 -33.89 17.81 -3.62
N LEU A 8 -34.06 18.59 -4.69
CA LEU A 8 -33.12 18.66 -5.82
C LEU A 8 -31.86 19.47 -5.48
N PHE A 9 -32.00 20.51 -4.65
CA PHE A 9 -30.84 21.27 -4.18
C PHE A 9 -30.03 20.52 -3.14
N LYS A 10 -28.70 20.65 -3.23
CA LYS A 10 -27.71 20.09 -2.31
C LYS A 10 -27.69 20.89 -0.99
N THR A 11 -28.83 20.97 -0.31
CA THR A 11 -29.08 21.87 0.84
C THR A 11 -29.29 21.09 2.15
N PRO A 12 -29.09 21.76 3.32
CA PRO A 12 -29.25 21.15 4.65
C PRO A 12 -30.65 20.58 4.92
N LEU A 13 -31.66 20.95 4.14
CA LEU A 13 -33.01 20.39 4.21
C LEU A 13 -33.05 18.88 3.92
N ARG A 14 -32.21 18.38 2.99
CA ARG A 14 -32.05 16.93 2.76
C ARG A 14 -31.57 16.24 4.03
N LYS A 15 -30.63 16.85 4.75
CA LYS A 15 -30.10 16.32 6.02
C LYS A 15 -31.15 16.36 7.11
N LEU A 16 -31.99 17.41 7.14
CA LEU A 16 -33.08 17.56 8.07
C LEU A 16 -34.19 16.52 7.87
N VAL A 17 -34.61 16.29 6.61
CA VAL A 17 -35.59 15.26 6.23
C VAL A 17 -35.06 13.86 6.55
N ILE A 18 -33.79 13.59 6.26
CA ILE A 18 -33.17 12.31 6.62
C ILE A 18 -33.10 12.15 8.15
N MET A 19 -32.81 13.22 8.89
CA MET A 19 -32.68 13.18 10.35
C MET A 19 -34.04 13.07 11.07
N SER A 20 -35.10 13.69 10.54
CA SER A 20 -36.46 13.52 11.06
C SER A 20 -36.98 12.10 10.79
N LEU A 21 -36.73 11.56 9.58
CA LEU A 21 -37.08 10.19 9.24
C LEU A 21 -36.33 9.15 10.08
N ASP A 22 -35.07 9.44 10.41
CA ASP A 22 -34.26 8.60 11.30
C ASP A 22 -34.80 8.64 12.73
N ARG A 23 -35.17 9.82 13.23
CA ARG A 23 -35.65 10.01 14.60
C ARG A 23 -36.98 9.31 14.86
N VAL A 24 -37.89 9.30 13.88
CA VAL A 24 -39.19 8.60 13.96
C VAL A 24 -39.02 7.07 14.03
N LYS A 25 -37.93 6.52 13.49
CA LYS A 25 -37.79 5.06 13.27
C LYS A 25 -36.67 4.38 14.04
N ARG A 26 -35.89 5.10 14.87
CA ARG A 26 -34.70 4.59 15.61
C ARG A 26 -35.03 3.87 16.94
N GLY A 27 -36.28 3.53 17.22
CA GLY A 27 -36.71 2.84 18.45
C GLY A 27 -37.75 1.74 18.19
N ARG A 28 -38.76 1.62 19.07
CA ARG A 28 -39.97 0.77 18.87
C ARG A 28 -40.84 1.15 17.66
N GLY A 29 -40.43 2.16 16.87
CA GLY A 29 -41.14 2.71 15.71
C GLY A 29 -41.57 1.68 14.65
N PRO A 30 -40.75 0.68 14.26
CA PRO A 30 -41.19 -0.32 13.28
C PRO A 30 -42.36 -1.18 13.76
N VAL A 31 -42.42 -1.47 15.07
CA VAL A 31 -43.52 -2.24 15.67
C VAL A 31 -44.78 -1.37 15.72
N MET A 32 -44.64 -0.13 16.17
CA MET A 32 -45.76 0.82 16.27
C MET A 32 -46.37 1.16 14.90
N VAL A 33 -45.55 1.31 13.85
CA VAL A 33 -46.04 1.56 12.48
C VAL A 33 -46.80 0.34 11.95
N LYS A 34 -46.33 -0.89 12.24
CA LYS A 34 -47.04 -2.12 11.86
C LYS A 34 -48.37 -2.27 12.58
N THR A 35 -48.43 -1.97 13.88
CA THR A 35 -49.67 -2.05 14.66
C THR A 35 -50.68 -0.99 14.22
N VAL A 36 -50.24 0.27 14.05
CA VAL A 36 -51.12 1.37 13.61
C VAL A 36 -51.60 1.13 12.18
N GLY A 37 -50.72 0.68 11.29
CA GLY A 37 -51.09 0.31 9.92
C GLY A 37 -52.12 -0.82 9.89
N GLY A 38 -51.95 -1.85 10.72
CA GLY A 38 -52.92 -2.93 10.86
C GLY A 38 -54.28 -2.44 11.37
N THR A 39 -54.31 -1.57 12.38
CA THR A 39 -55.57 -1.02 12.89
C THR A 39 -56.30 -0.17 11.84
N VAL A 40 -55.58 0.70 11.12
CA VAL A 40 -56.19 1.54 10.07
C VAL A 40 -56.69 0.68 8.90
N PHE A 41 -55.99 -0.41 8.58
CA PHE A 41 -56.43 -1.36 7.55
C PHE A 41 -57.73 -2.07 7.93
N VAL A 42 -57.87 -2.52 9.19
CA VAL A 42 -59.11 -3.13 9.69
C VAL A 42 -60.27 -2.13 9.65
N VAL A 43 -60.05 -0.88 10.05
CA VAL A 43 -61.08 0.17 10.00
C VAL A 43 -61.48 0.46 8.55
N LEU A 44 -60.52 0.48 7.61
CA LEU A 44 -60.81 0.66 6.19
C LEU A 44 -61.71 -0.46 5.65
N LEU A 45 -61.41 -1.73 5.98
CA LEU A 45 -62.26 -2.86 5.61
C LEU A 45 -63.68 -2.72 6.18
N SER A 46 -63.80 -2.26 7.43
CA SER A 46 -65.11 -1.99 8.06
C SER A 46 -65.88 -0.87 7.34
N SER A 47 -65.19 0.19 6.92
CA SER A 47 -65.81 1.28 6.15
C SER A 47 -66.27 0.82 4.76
N VAL A 48 -65.47 0.00 4.06
CA VAL A 48 -65.85 -0.58 2.77
C VAL A 48 -67.03 -1.55 2.90
N TYR A 49 -67.03 -2.39 3.93
CA TYR A 49 -68.15 -3.31 4.21
C TYR A 49 -69.46 -2.54 4.47
N SER A 50 -69.38 -1.43 5.22
CA SER A 50 -70.54 -0.57 5.48
C SER A 50 -71.08 0.07 4.19
N MET A 51 -70.18 0.48 3.29
CA MET A 51 -70.52 0.98 1.95
C MET A 51 -71.26 -0.06 1.11
N VAL A 52 -70.73 -1.30 1.03
CA VAL A 52 -71.36 -2.40 0.28
C VAL A 52 -72.72 -2.77 0.87
N LYS A 53 -72.85 -2.75 2.21
CA LYS A 53 -74.12 -3.00 2.90
C LYS A 53 -75.17 -1.94 2.58
N ILE A 54 -74.79 -0.66 2.54
CA ILE A 54 -75.70 0.44 2.16
C ILE A 54 -76.11 0.27 0.69
N GLN A 55 -75.16 -0.02 -0.20
CA GLN A 55 -75.43 -0.21 -1.63
C GLN A 55 -76.36 -1.40 -1.92
N ASN A 56 -76.14 -2.54 -1.26
CA ASN A 56 -77.03 -3.71 -1.38
C ASN A 56 -78.45 -3.41 -0.89
N ARG A 57 -78.59 -2.65 0.21
CA ARG A 57 -79.89 -2.22 0.72
C ARG A 57 -80.61 -1.27 -0.24
N THR A 58 -79.88 -0.40 -0.93
CA THR A 58 -80.44 0.49 -1.95
C THR A 58 -80.92 -0.29 -3.20
N ILE A 59 -80.21 -1.36 -3.59
CA ILE A 59 -80.59 -2.22 -4.72
C ILE A 59 -81.85 -3.05 -4.40
N GLU A 60 -81.97 -3.56 -3.17
CA GLU A 60 -83.14 -4.34 -2.73
C GLU A 60 -84.37 -3.45 -2.42
N GLY A 61 -84.17 -2.20 -1.98
CA GLY A 61 -85.22 -1.30 -1.52
C GLY A 61 -85.76 -0.29 -2.54
N GLY A 62 -85.14 -0.16 -3.72
CA GLY A 62 -85.63 0.62 -4.88
C GLY A 62 -85.76 2.16 -4.69
N ALA A 63 -85.69 2.70 -3.47
CA ALA A 63 -85.82 4.12 -3.18
C ALA A 63 -84.55 4.67 -2.52
N VAL A 64 -83.91 5.65 -3.16
CA VAL A 64 -82.70 6.30 -2.66
C VAL A 64 -83.10 7.32 -1.59
N ASN A 65 -82.90 6.99 -0.31
CA ASN A 65 -83.17 7.89 0.79
C ASN A 65 -82.08 8.99 0.83
N PRO A 66 -82.41 10.30 0.87
CA PRO A 66 -81.41 11.38 0.87
C PRO A 66 -80.40 11.29 2.03
N THR A 67 -80.78 10.68 3.15
CA THR A 67 -79.85 10.41 4.27
C THR A 67 -78.77 9.38 3.92
N ASP A 68 -79.08 8.38 3.10
CA ASP A 68 -78.14 7.34 2.70
C ASP A 68 -77.09 7.88 1.72
N GLN A 69 -77.44 8.89 0.90
CA GLN A 69 -76.50 9.56 0.00
C GLN A 69 -75.40 10.31 0.76
N VAL A 70 -75.75 10.97 1.87
CA VAL A 70 -74.78 11.69 2.73
C VAL A 70 -73.91 10.69 3.48
N LEU A 71 -74.48 9.60 3.99
CA LEU A 71 -73.72 8.57 4.69
C LEU A 71 -72.73 7.84 3.77
N MET A 72 -73.14 7.56 2.52
CA MET A 72 -72.29 6.96 1.49
C MET A 72 -71.09 7.85 1.15
N SER A 73 -71.31 9.16 0.93
CA SER A 73 -70.21 10.09 0.62
C SER A 73 -69.23 10.25 1.77
N LYS A 74 -69.69 10.22 3.02
CA LYS A 74 -68.82 10.23 4.21
C LYS A 74 -67.96 8.97 4.29
N HIS A 75 -68.53 7.78 4.14
CA HIS A 75 -67.75 6.54 4.17
C HIS A 75 -66.80 6.41 2.96
N MET A 76 -67.19 6.92 1.78
CA MET A 76 -66.29 7.01 0.63
C MET A 76 -65.08 7.92 0.91
N LEU A 77 -65.33 9.09 1.51
CA LEU A 77 -64.26 10.02 1.86
C LEU A 77 -63.33 9.40 2.92
N GLU A 78 -63.91 8.78 3.96
CA GLU A 78 -63.17 8.13 5.03
C GLU A 78 -62.31 6.96 4.52
N ALA A 79 -62.88 6.09 3.68
CA ALA A 79 -62.16 4.97 3.09
C ALA A 79 -61.04 5.44 2.14
N SER A 80 -61.29 6.47 1.30
CA SER A 80 -60.27 7.01 0.41
C SER A 80 -59.12 7.67 1.18
N LEU A 81 -59.43 8.41 2.25
CA LEU A 81 -58.42 9.06 3.09
C LEU A 81 -57.59 8.02 3.86
N MET A 82 -58.23 7.01 4.46
CA MET A 82 -57.52 5.92 5.14
C MET A 82 -56.64 5.13 4.17
N GLY A 83 -57.14 4.84 2.97
CA GLY A 83 -56.37 4.17 1.92
C GLY A 83 -55.16 4.99 1.48
N PHE A 84 -55.33 6.30 1.34
CA PHE A 84 -54.24 7.22 1.01
C PHE A 84 -53.18 7.30 2.11
N VAL A 85 -53.59 7.36 3.39
CA VAL A 85 -52.66 7.36 4.53
C VAL A 85 -51.88 6.04 4.63
N LEU A 86 -52.54 4.91 4.40
CA LEU A 86 -51.88 3.60 4.36
C LEU A 86 -50.87 3.53 3.21
N PHE A 87 -51.26 4.00 2.01
CA PHE A 87 -50.37 4.04 0.86
C PHE A 87 -49.14 4.92 1.12
N LEU A 88 -49.32 6.12 1.67
CA LEU A 88 -48.21 6.99 2.06
C LEU A 88 -47.31 6.34 3.11
N SER A 89 -47.89 5.66 4.10
CA SER A 89 -47.13 4.94 5.14
C SER A 89 -46.24 3.85 4.54
N LEU A 90 -46.77 3.07 3.58
CA LEU A 90 -46.00 2.05 2.86
C LEU A 90 -44.93 2.65 1.94
N MET A 91 -45.23 3.76 1.25
CA MET A 91 -44.24 4.48 0.46
C MET A 91 -43.08 4.98 1.32
N ILE A 92 -43.38 5.53 2.50
CA ILE A 92 -42.37 5.99 3.46
C ILE A 92 -41.55 4.80 3.99
N ASP A 93 -42.16 3.64 4.20
CA ASP A 93 -41.45 2.43 4.63
C ASP A 93 -40.42 1.97 3.58
N ARG A 94 -40.83 1.88 2.31
CA ARG A 94 -39.92 1.54 1.20
C ARG A 94 -38.82 2.57 1.01
N LEU A 95 -39.15 3.86 1.03
CA LEU A 95 -38.14 4.93 0.94
C LEU A 95 -37.15 4.89 2.09
N HIS A 96 -37.61 4.57 3.31
CA HIS A 96 -36.71 4.43 4.45
C HIS A 96 -35.74 3.26 4.28
N HIS A 97 -36.21 2.13 3.74
CA HIS A 97 -35.35 0.99 3.44
C HIS A 97 -34.24 1.38 2.46
N TYR A 98 -34.59 2.03 1.35
CA TYR A 98 -33.60 2.55 0.39
C TYR A 98 -32.62 3.56 1.02
N ILE A 99 -33.10 4.47 1.87
CA ILE A 99 -32.23 5.44 2.56
C ILE A 99 -31.25 4.73 3.50
N ARG A 100 -31.68 3.67 4.18
CA ARG A 100 -30.83 2.89 5.09
C ARG A 100 -29.73 2.16 4.31
N GLU A 101 -30.07 1.52 3.19
CA GLU A 101 -29.09 0.87 2.32
C GLU A 101 -28.07 1.86 1.76
N LEU A 102 -28.54 3.00 1.26
CA LEU A 102 -27.65 4.07 0.77
C LEU A 102 -26.73 4.63 1.87
N ARG A 103 -27.19 4.66 3.12
CA ARG A 103 -26.36 5.10 4.25
C ARG A 103 -25.29 4.07 4.61
N ILE A 104 -25.63 2.77 4.58
CA ILE A 104 -24.65 1.70 4.81
C ILE A 104 -23.61 1.73 3.69
N LEU A 105 -24.05 1.82 2.44
CA LEU A 105 -23.17 1.88 1.26
C LEU A 105 -22.25 3.11 1.29
N ARG A 106 -22.74 4.26 1.75
CA ARG A 106 -21.89 5.45 1.93
C ARG A 106 -20.86 5.25 3.04
N LYS A 107 -21.23 4.62 4.15
CA LYS A 107 -20.28 4.32 5.25
C LYS A 107 -19.21 3.32 4.81
N THR A 108 -19.56 2.29 4.05
CA THR A 108 -18.58 1.34 3.51
C THR A 108 -17.67 2.00 2.48
N MET A 109 -18.21 2.86 1.62
CA MET A 109 -17.41 3.66 0.68
C MET A 109 -16.48 4.65 1.39
N GLU A 110 -16.94 5.33 2.44
CA GLU A 110 -16.10 6.24 3.25
C GLU A 110 -15.01 5.47 4.01
N ALA A 111 -15.31 4.27 4.52
CA ALA A 111 -14.31 3.40 5.13
C ALA A 111 -13.27 2.91 4.12
N ALA A 112 -13.71 2.47 2.93
CA ALA A 112 -12.82 2.07 1.84
C ALA A 112 -11.95 3.24 1.35
N LYS A 113 -12.50 4.46 1.26
CA LYS A 113 -11.74 5.67 0.90
C LYS A 113 -10.73 6.08 1.98
N LYS A 114 -11.05 5.89 3.27
CA LYS A 114 -10.08 6.10 4.35
C LYS A 114 -8.95 5.08 4.31
N GLN A 115 -9.27 3.82 4.03
CA GLN A 115 -8.27 2.77 3.85
C GLN A 115 -7.38 3.04 2.62
N SER A 116 -7.96 3.50 1.50
CA SER A 116 -7.16 3.84 0.30
C SER A 116 -6.24 5.04 0.55
N ARG A 117 -6.71 6.06 1.29
CA ARG A 117 -5.87 7.21 1.68
C ARG A 117 -4.71 6.80 2.59
N GLY A 118 -4.95 5.91 3.56
CA GLY A 118 -3.88 5.37 4.41
C GLY A 118 -2.83 4.58 3.61
N PHE A 119 -3.25 3.92 2.52
CA PHE A 119 -2.34 3.23 1.61
C PHE A 119 -1.56 4.19 0.68
N GLU A 120 -2.17 5.28 0.21
CA GLU A 120 -1.48 6.30 -0.61
C GLU A 120 -0.42 7.06 0.19
N ASP A 121 -0.68 7.39 1.46
CA ASP A 121 0.29 8.10 2.30
C ASP A 121 1.51 7.22 2.65
N GLY A 122 1.28 5.93 2.91
CA GLY A 122 2.36 4.95 3.08
C GLY A 122 3.14 4.64 1.79
N LYS A 123 2.48 4.71 0.63
CA LYS A 123 3.12 4.50 -0.68
C LYS A 123 4.09 5.64 -1.04
N ASN A 124 3.78 6.88 -0.67
CA ASN A 124 4.68 8.01 -0.90
C ASN A 124 5.94 7.93 -0.03
N GLY A 125 5.81 7.57 1.25
CA GLY A 125 6.97 7.33 2.13
C GLY A 125 7.88 6.20 1.61
N SER A 126 7.29 5.08 1.20
CA SER A 126 8.04 3.95 0.63
C SER A 126 8.72 4.28 -0.71
N ALA A 127 8.10 5.14 -1.53
CA ALA A 127 8.68 5.57 -2.80
C ALA A 127 9.89 6.51 -2.62
N ASP A 128 9.87 7.36 -1.60
CA ASP A 128 10.99 8.26 -1.32
C ASP A 128 12.15 7.53 -0.60
N GLU A 129 11.86 6.58 0.28
CA GLU A 129 12.87 5.66 0.83
C GLU A 129 13.52 4.80 -0.27
N ALA A 130 12.73 4.29 -1.22
CA ALA A 130 13.26 3.51 -2.34
C ALA A 130 14.18 4.33 -3.25
N LYS A 131 13.90 5.62 -3.44
CA LYS A 131 14.79 6.52 -4.19
C LYS A 131 16.08 6.80 -3.43
N ALA A 132 15.99 7.10 -2.12
CA ALA A 132 17.17 7.33 -1.28
C ALA A 132 18.09 6.09 -1.26
N LEU A 133 17.54 4.90 -1.05
CA LEU A 133 18.28 3.64 -1.13
C LEU A 133 18.89 3.43 -2.53
N GLY A 134 18.16 3.78 -3.60
CA GLY A 134 18.66 3.72 -4.97
C GLY A 134 19.85 4.65 -5.23
N GLU A 135 19.87 5.84 -4.61
CA GLU A 135 21.00 6.76 -4.66
C GLU A 135 22.20 6.21 -3.88
N GLU A 136 21.99 5.70 -2.66
CA GLU A 136 23.04 5.07 -1.87
C GLU A 136 23.69 3.90 -2.59
N VAL A 137 22.91 3.00 -3.21
CA VAL A 137 23.43 1.88 -4.00
C VAL A 137 24.33 2.37 -5.15
N LYS A 138 23.95 3.44 -5.84
CA LYS A 138 24.79 4.04 -6.91
C LYS A 138 26.09 4.59 -6.34
N THR A 139 26.05 5.28 -5.20
CA THR A 139 27.28 5.79 -4.56
C THR A 139 28.21 4.66 -4.12
N LEU A 140 27.65 3.57 -3.58
CA LEU A 140 28.41 2.40 -3.17
C LEU A 140 29.02 1.67 -4.37
N GLN A 141 28.27 1.49 -5.46
CA GLN A 141 28.81 0.93 -6.71
C GLN A 141 29.98 1.75 -7.25
N ASN A 142 29.88 3.08 -7.24
CA ASN A 142 30.97 3.95 -7.67
C ASN A 142 32.21 3.82 -6.78
N LYS A 143 32.03 3.71 -5.45
CA LYS A 143 33.14 3.46 -4.51
C LYS A 143 33.79 2.10 -4.72
N ILE A 144 32.99 1.05 -4.95
CA ILE A 144 33.49 -0.30 -5.25
C ILE A 144 34.35 -0.26 -6.51
N LYS A 145 33.84 0.35 -7.59
CA LYS A 145 34.57 0.47 -8.86
C LYS A 145 35.88 1.25 -8.71
N TYR A 146 35.89 2.34 -7.92
CA TYR A 146 37.09 3.10 -7.62
C TYR A 146 38.12 2.29 -6.81
N LEU A 147 37.66 1.55 -5.80
CA LEU A 147 38.53 0.69 -5.00
C LEU A 147 39.09 -0.47 -5.83
N GLU A 148 38.30 -1.05 -6.72
CA GLU A 148 38.72 -2.10 -7.64
C GLU A 148 39.83 -1.62 -8.58
N SER A 149 39.68 -0.44 -9.20
CA SER A 149 40.75 0.14 -10.02
C SER A 149 42.02 0.43 -9.22
N LYS A 150 41.89 0.90 -7.98
CA LYS A 150 43.02 1.18 -7.09
C LYS A 150 43.72 -0.11 -6.65
N PHE A 151 42.96 -1.19 -6.47
CA PHE A 151 43.51 -2.50 -6.15
C PHE A 151 44.24 -3.10 -7.36
N GLU A 152 43.69 -2.94 -8.56
CA GLU A 152 44.32 -3.39 -9.81
C GLU A 152 45.64 -2.64 -10.06
N GLU A 153 45.68 -1.32 -9.83
CA GLU A 153 46.90 -0.51 -9.93
C GLU A 153 47.96 -0.98 -8.92
N LYS A 154 47.60 -1.12 -7.64
CA LYS A 154 48.51 -1.65 -6.62
C LYS A 154 48.98 -3.07 -6.92
N ALA A 155 48.14 -3.91 -7.51
CA ALA A 155 48.53 -5.26 -7.90
C ALA A 155 49.56 -5.25 -9.04
N LYS A 156 49.44 -4.32 -10.00
CA LYS A 156 50.44 -4.13 -11.06
C LYS A 156 51.75 -3.60 -10.49
N GLU A 157 51.69 -2.62 -9.59
CA GLU A 157 52.86 -2.07 -8.90
C GLU A 157 53.59 -3.14 -8.07
N ALA A 158 52.85 -3.95 -7.32
CA ALA A 158 53.40 -5.06 -6.55
C ALA A 158 54.09 -6.10 -7.44
N LYS A 159 53.49 -6.46 -8.59
CA LYS A 159 54.13 -7.38 -9.56
C LYS A 159 55.39 -6.79 -10.18
N ALA A 160 55.40 -5.49 -10.46
CA ALA A 160 56.59 -4.81 -10.99
C ALA A 160 57.72 -4.80 -9.95
N ALA A 161 57.41 -4.48 -8.70
CA ALA A 161 58.35 -4.52 -7.59
C ALA A 161 58.87 -5.94 -7.32
N GLU A 162 58.01 -6.96 -7.40
CA GLU A 162 58.41 -8.36 -7.27
C GLU A 162 59.39 -8.79 -8.38
N ALA A 163 59.12 -8.40 -9.63
CA ALA A 163 60.03 -8.65 -10.75
C ALA A 163 61.38 -7.92 -10.58
N GLU A 164 61.37 -6.70 -10.05
CA GLU A 164 62.60 -5.94 -9.74
C GLU A 164 63.41 -6.61 -8.63
N VAL A 165 62.76 -7.05 -7.55
CA VAL A 165 63.40 -7.82 -6.47
C VAL A 165 63.96 -9.12 -7.00
N GLU A 166 63.25 -9.84 -7.87
CA GLU A 166 63.75 -11.08 -8.47
C GLU A 166 64.97 -10.83 -9.38
N ALA A 167 64.96 -9.73 -10.15
CA ALA A 167 66.09 -9.32 -10.97
C ALA A 167 67.32 -8.97 -10.12
N LEU A 168 67.14 -8.19 -9.05
CA LEU A 168 68.21 -7.87 -8.09
C LEU A 168 68.72 -9.12 -7.39
N ARG A 169 67.83 -10.06 -7.02
CA ARG A 169 68.21 -11.35 -6.43
C ARG A 169 69.11 -12.12 -7.38
N LYS A 170 68.73 -12.26 -8.67
CA LYS A 170 69.56 -12.90 -9.70
C LYS A 170 70.90 -12.20 -9.87
N GLN A 171 70.92 -10.86 -9.87
CA GLN A 171 72.16 -10.10 -9.96
C GLN A 171 73.08 -10.38 -8.75
N SER A 172 72.52 -10.45 -7.55
CA SER A 172 73.28 -10.77 -6.33
C SER A 172 73.83 -12.21 -6.34
N GLU A 173 73.09 -13.18 -6.89
CA GLU A 173 73.56 -14.55 -7.07
C GLU A 173 74.76 -14.61 -8.04
N VAL A 174 74.71 -13.84 -9.14
CA VAL A 174 75.83 -13.73 -10.08
C VAL A 174 77.06 -13.13 -9.41
N PHE A 175 76.90 -12.02 -8.66
CA PHE A 175 78.02 -11.42 -7.92
C PHE A 175 78.61 -12.37 -6.88
N LEU A 176 77.80 -13.20 -6.23
CA LEU A 176 78.28 -14.18 -5.25
C LEU A 176 79.14 -15.26 -5.91
N ILE A 177 78.77 -15.73 -7.11
CA ILE A 177 79.56 -16.68 -7.90
C ILE A 177 80.88 -16.05 -8.35
N GLU A 178 80.84 -14.82 -8.85
CA GLU A 178 82.03 -14.09 -9.29
C GLU A 178 82.99 -13.84 -8.12
N TYR A 179 82.47 -13.47 -6.95
CA TYR A 179 83.25 -13.32 -5.74
C TYR A 179 83.94 -14.64 -5.34
N GLY A 180 83.24 -15.77 -5.43
CA GLY A 180 83.81 -17.09 -5.19
C GLY A 180 84.97 -17.43 -6.14
N ARG A 181 84.79 -17.18 -7.44
CA ARG A 181 85.84 -17.37 -8.45
C ARG A 181 87.06 -16.49 -8.18
N LEU A 182 86.84 -15.21 -7.86
CA LEU A 182 87.93 -14.26 -7.59
C LEU A 182 88.69 -14.63 -6.32
N LEU A 183 88.01 -15.19 -5.32
CA LEU A 183 88.64 -15.71 -4.09
C LEU A 183 89.54 -16.91 -4.40
N GLU A 184 89.06 -17.85 -5.23
CA GLU A 184 89.83 -19.01 -5.68
C GLU A 184 91.06 -18.60 -6.49
N ASP A 185 90.91 -17.65 -7.43
CA ASP A 185 92.03 -17.10 -8.20
C ASP A 185 93.06 -16.40 -7.30
N ASN A 186 92.61 -15.63 -6.30
CA ASN A 186 93.50 -15.01 -5.31
C ASN A 186 94.27 -16.06 -4.49
N GLN A 187 93.62 -17.16 -4.10
CA GLN A 187 94.26 -18.25 -3.39
C GLN A 187 95.28 -18.97 -4.29
N ASN A 188 94.95 -19.18 -5.57
CA ASN A 188 95.85 -19.76 -6.55
C ASN A 188 97.08 -18.88 -6.79
N LEU A 189 96.90 -17.56 -6.92
CA LEU A 189 97.99 -16.59 -7.03
C LEU A 189 98.89 -16.60 -5.79
N ARG A 190 98.31 -16.69 -4.58
CA ARG A 190 99.08 -16.85 -3.33
C ARG A 190 99.90 -18.13 -3.34
N ASN A 191 99.31 -19.26 -3.73
CA ASN A 191 100.00 -20.54 -3.84
C ASN A 191 101.14 -20.48 -4.88
N GLN A 192 100.93 -19.80 -6.03
CA GLN A 192 101.98 -19.58 -7.02
C GLN A 192 103.12 -18.75 -6.45
N LEU A 193 102.82 -17.67 -5.71
CA LEU A 193 103.83 -16.84 -5.07
C LEU A 193 104.66 -17.64 -4.06
N GLU A 194 104.01 -18.44 -3.23
CA GLU A 194 104.67 -19.31 -2.25
C GLU A 194 105.56 -20.36 -2.93
N SER A 195 105.09 -20.95 -4.04
CA SER A 195 105.90 -21.89 -4.82
C SER A 195 107.13 -21.23 -5.46
N MET A 196 107.00 -19.99 -5.94
CA MET A 196 108.12 -19.21 -6.47
C MET A 196 109.13 -18.88 -5.37
N ASP A 197 108.66 -18.46 -4.20
CA ASP A 197 109.51 -18.15 -3.04
C ASP A 197 110.27 -19.39 -2.54
N GLN A 198 109.61 -20.56 -2.51
CA GLN A 198 110.27 -21.84 -2.23
C GLN A 198 111.30 -22.22 -3.30
N SER A 199 111.01 -22.00 -4.59
CA SER A 199 111.97 -22.29 -5.67
C SER A 199 113.18 -21.34 -5.68
N LEU A 200 112.99 -20.07 -5.34
CA LEU A 200 114.06 -19.08 -5.15
C LEU A 200 114.94 -19.45 -3.95
N SER A 201 114.33 -19.88 -2.85
CA SER A 201 115.04 -20.37 -1.67
C SER A 201 115.85 -21.66 -1.95
N GLN A 202 115.35 -22.56 -2.81
CA GLN A 202 116.10 -23.74 -3.27
C GLN A 202 117.22 -23.40 -4.27
N SER A 203 117.06 -22.33 -5.06
CA SER A 203 118.07 -21.83 -6.00
C SER A 203 119.25 -21.18 -5.29
N ASP A 204 119.01 -20.38 -4.24
CA ASP A 204 120.09 -19.79 -3.43
C ASP A 204 120.86 -20.83 -2.60
N GLY A 205 120.25 -21.98 -2.28
CA GLY A 205 120.94 -23.11 -1.67
C GLY A 205 121.92 -23.85 -2.59
N LYS A 206 121.81 -23.70 -3.92
CA LYS A 206 122.65 -24.41 -4.91
C LYS A 206 123.86 -23.63 -5.40
N LYS A 207 124.05 -22.39 -4.93
CA LYS A 207 125.23 -21.55 -5.26
C LYS A 207 126.36 -21.63 -4.22
N ASN A 208 126.15 -22.38 -3.15
CA ASN A 208 127.14 -22.64 -2.09
C ASN A 208 127.37 -24.16 -1.94
N MET A 209 127.95 -24.79 -2.96
CA MET A 209 128.77 -26.01 -2.84
C MET A 209 129.66 -26.17 -4.08
#